data_AF-Q9VUL4-F1
#
_entry.id   AF-Q9VUL4-F1
#
_cell.length_a   1.000
_cell.length_b   1.000
_cell.length_c   1.000
_cell.angle_alpha   90.00
_cell.angle_beta   90.00
_cell.angle_gamma   90.00
#
_symmetry.space_group_name_H-M   'P 1'
#
loop_
_entity.id
_entity.type
_entity.pdbx_description
1 polymer ?
#
loop_
_entity_poly.entity_id
_entity_poly.type
_entity_poly.pdbx_seq_one_letter_code
_entity_poly.pdbx_strand_id
1 'polypeptide(L)'
;MRRRKVLICWAALQAGSSILTCLLLLLTTGQNPQQVAAGIVPPPWSDPAQNPCASMSGGWQLLYWAPLKKCFKIFTLGYPCPATMELSPTAVSAKRKDAPAAECRCPPGTALSPLHDNVCYKLYERGPCQPEEYFQPVPDQVKRTATGNRWGTCKRPLHCPEDMLFWPRDNKCYARHAKGPCSRGKLLVRNEEGLAECRCEDVGDLASFYYPAEESCYEHYTKGPCSTPGHIFLPGGRCDCQRHLPHYHAPHQMCYELDTPGPCPPGHIFRIPDEVQETTGSTLQLLPRAQCQCKEGYVPWSDGICYRLYTRGPCGPNEFLVNGTSCVRNFCGKNRLYFPAEDSCYRIGSQGPCALHQVVIFDFTARPSIDGISYNGMCGCSGVLTNLDQQCTGDGADKEQNICESTPGMVEINGQCHKLYSRGPCGAGQWLEPLKSQTTNGTSILVHASRAKCVCRPGYTPSESDQRGMSNCSAPSVSLARYLTNERLNSKFLNDLHLGGTT
;
A
#
# COMPACT_ATOMS: atom_id res chain seq x y z
N MET A 1 19.17 -29.61 -53.81
CA MET A 1 18.77 -30.47 -52.65
C MET A 1 19.82 -30.59 -51.53
N ARG A 2 21.15 -30.50 -51.78
CA ARG A 2 22.18 -30.63 -50.71
C ARG A 2 22.13 -29.54 -49.61
N ARG A 3 21.84 -28.28 -49.93
CA ARG A 3 21.76 -27.18 -48.93
C ARG A 3 20.67 -27.35 -47.86
N ARG A 4 19.49 -27.91 -48.21
CA ARG A 4 18.40 -28.13 -47.24
C ARG A 4 18.75 -29.19 -46.19
N LYS A 5 19.46 -30.26 -46.58
CA LYS A 5 19.91 -31.29 -45.64
C LYS A 5 20.92 -30.76 -44.62
N VAL A 6 21.83 -29.88 -45.05
CA VAL A 6 22.83 -29.25 -44.16
C VAL A 6 22.18 -28.34 -43.12
N LEU A 7 21.18 -27.53 -43.51
CA LEU A 7 20.45 -26.64 -42.60
C LEU A 7 19.65 -27.40 -41.54
N ILE A 8 19.01 -28.51 -41.91
CA ILE A 8 18.27 -29.36 -40.96
C ILE A 8 19.23 -30.04 -39.97
N CYS A 9 20.37 -30.54 -40.44
CA CYS A 9 21.41 -31.08 -39.54
C CYS A 9 21.95 -30.02 -38.57
N TRP A 10 22.15 -28.78 -39.03
CA TRP A 10 22.61 -27.69 -38.18
C TRP A 10 21.58 -27.30 -37.10
N ALA A 11 20.29 -27.24 -37.46
CA ALA A 11 19.22 -26.96 -36.51
C ALA A 11 19.07 -28.09 -35.47
N ALA A 12 19.19 -29.35 -35.89
CA ALA A 12 19.15 -30.50 -34.98
C ALA A 12 20.35 -30.54 -34.03
N LEU A 13 21.56 -30.19 -34.51
CA LEU A 13 22.76 -30.07 -33.67
C LEU A 13 22.65 -28.94 -32.65
N GLN A 14 22.10 -27.79 -33.04
CA GLN A 14 21.84 -26.68 -32.12
C GLN A 14 20.84 -27.07 -31.03
N ALA A 15 19.69 -27.66 -31.41
CA ALA A 15 18.68 -28.10 -30.47
C ALA A 15 19.21 -29.18 -29.51
N GLY A 16 19.99 -30.15 -30.01
CA GLY A 16 20.63 -31.17 -29.20
C GLY A 16 21.63 -30.59 -28.19
N SER A 17 22.42 -29.59 -28.61
CA SER A 17 23.37 -28.89 -27.72
C SER A 17 22.67 -28.08 -26.63
N SER A 18 21.54 -27.43 -26.94
CA SER A 18 20.73 -26.68 -25.97
C SER A 18 20.13 -27.59 -24.89
N ILE A 19 19.62 -28.77 -25.29
CA ILE A 19 19.02 -29.72 -24.34
C ILE A 19 20.11 -30.32 -23.44
N LEU A 20 21.29 -30.64 -23.99
CA LEU A 20 22.40 -31.19 -23.20
C LEU A 20 22.98 -30.16 -22.22
N THR A 21 23.06 -28.88 -22.61
CA THR A 21 23.46 -27.79 -21.69
C THR A 21 22.44 -27.54 -20.60
N CYS A 22 21.13 -27.59 -20.90
CA CYS A 22 20.08 -27.50 -19.88
C CYS A 22 20.11 -28.68 -18.89
N LEU A 23 20.33 -29.91 -19.39
CA LEU A 23 20.49 -31.10 -18.54
C LEU A 23 21.76 -31.03 -17.69
N LEU A 24 22.88 -30.55 -18.23
CA LEU A 24 24.11 -30.33 -17.47
C LEU A 24 23.93 -29.26 -16.38
N LEU A 25 23.19 -28.17 -16.65
CA LEU A 25 22.84 -27.16 -15.65
C LEU A 25 21.91 -27.72 -14.56
N LEU A 26 21.00 -28.64 -14.90
CA LEU A 26 20.15 -29.33 -13.92
C LEU A 26 20.93 -30.40 -13.12
N LEU A 27 21.95 -31.02 -13.69
CA LEU A 27 22.79 -32.01 -12.99
C LEU A 27 23.85 -31.34 -12.10
N THR A 28 24.38 -30.18 -12.46
CA THR A 28 25.32 -29.42 -11.62
C THR A 28 24.64 -28.66 -10.48
N THR A 29 23.32 -28.46 -10.54
CA THR A 29 22.53 -27.94 -9.42
C THR A 29 22.14 -29.03 -8.40
N GLY A 30 22.48 -30.30 -8.67
CA GLY A 30 22.23 -31.42 -7.76
C GLY A 30 23.31 -31.66 -6.68
N GLN A 31 24.46 -30.98 -6.74
CA GLN A 31 25.56 -31.19 -5.80
C GLN A 31 26.16 -29.87 -5.32
N ASN A 32 25.35 -29.08 -4.62
CA ASN A 32 25.79 -28.31 -3.45
C ASN A 32 24.55 -27.60 -2.90
N PRO A 33 23.99 -28.02 -1.75
CA PRO A 33 23.06 -27.16 -1.03
C PRO A 33 23.87 -25.97 -0.54
N GLN A 34 23.95 -24.92 -1.36
CA GLN A 34 24.33 -23.60 -0.88
C GLN A 34 23.25 -23.21 0.12
N GLN A 35 23.57 -23.44 1.39
CA GLN A 35 22.86 -22.89 2.53
C GLN A 35 22.88 -21.38 2.36
N VAL A 36 21.86 -20.83 1.72
CA VAL A 36 21.53 -19.43 1.83
C VAL A 36 21.21 -19.23 3.31
N ALA A 37 22.18 -18.73 4.07
CA ALA A 37 21.99 -18.33 5.46
C ALA A 37 21.09 -17.08 5.47
N ALA A 38 19.80 -17.28 5.23
CA ALA A 38 18.77 -16.33 5.60
C ALA A 38 18.75 -16.29 7.13
N GLY A 39 19.50 -15.35 7.71
CA GLY A 39 19.40 -15.07 9.14
C GLY A 39 18.02 -14.49 9.43
N ILE A 40 17.15 -15.28 10.08
CA ILE A 40 15.95 -14.74 10.71
C ILE A 40 16.44 -13.78 11.78
N VAL A 41 16.30 -12.47 11.57
CA VAL A 41 16.55 -11.47 12.62
C VAL A 41 15.49 -11.71 13.69
N PRO A 42 15.87 -12.22 14.87
CA PRO A 42 14.88 -12.61 15.85
C PRO A 42 14.34 -11.35 16.56
N PRO A 43 13.11 -11.41 17.08
CA PRO A 43 12.54 -10.26 17.78
C PRO A 43 13.33 -9.94 19.07
N PRO A 44 13.33 -8.71 19.57
CA PRO A 44 14.16 -8.31 20.71
C PRO A 44 13.98 -9.17 21.98
N TRP A 45 12.76 -9.67 22.23
CA TRP A 45 12.47 -10.53 23.37
C TRP A 45 12.95 -11.98 23.22
N SER A 46 13.60 -12.33 22.11
CA SER A 46 14.27 -13.63 21.95
C SER A 46 15.63 -13.67 22.62
N ASP A 47 16.15 -12.53 23.09
CA ASP A 47 17.42 -12.47 23.82
C ASP A 47 17.24 -13.09 25.22
N PRO A 48 17.92 -14.20 25.56
CA PRO A 48 17.86 -14.81 26.89
C PRO A 48 18.26 -13.86 28.02
N ALA A 49 19.05 -12.81 27.73
CA ALA A 49 19.43 -11.80 28.72
C ALA A 49 18.25 -10.88 29.10
N GLN A 50 17.31 -10.65 28.18
CA GLN A 50 16.11 -9.84 28.43
C GLN A 50 14.93 -10.70 28.86
N ASN A 51 14.82 -11.90 28.31
CA ASN A 51 13.72 -12.81 28.54
C ASN A 51 14.27 -14.23 28.81
N PRO A 52 14.38 -14.64 30.09
CA PRO A 52 14.97 -15.94 30.43
C PRO A 52 14.23 -17.13 29.81
N CYS A 53 12.94 -16.98 29.51
CA CYS A 53 12.14 -18.01 28.83
C CYS A 53 12.62 -18.31 27.41
N ALA A 54 13.39 -17.41 26.78
CA ALA A 54 13.95 -17.61 25.44
C ALA A 54 14.93 -18.80 25.36
N SER A 55 15.51 -19.21 26.49
CA SER A 55 16.40 -20.39 26.58
C SER A 55 15.66 -21.74 26.55
N MET A 56 14.32 -21.73 26.72
CA MET A 56 13.50 -22.94 26.71
C MET A 56 13.21 -23.42 25.28
N SER A 57 12.75 -24.66 25.14
CA SER A 57 12.23 -25.16 23.86
C SER A 57 11.02 -24.33 23.42
N GLY A 58 11.08 -23.79 22.20
CA GLY A 58 10.07 -22.83 21.72
C GLY A 58 10.08 -21.48 22.46
N GLY A 59 11.16 -21.16 23.17
CA GLY A 59 11.26 -19.99 24.05
C GLY A 59 10.97 -18.64 23.41
N TRP A 60 11.13 -18.50 22.09
CA TRP A 60 10.76 -17.30 21.34
C TRP A 60 9.25 -17.00 21.36
N GLN A 61 8.41 -17.99 21.71
CA GLN A 61 6.96 -17.86 21.92
C GLN A 61 6.58 -17.64 23.39
N LEU A 62 7.56 -17.58 24.30
CA LEU A 62 7.34 -17.45 25.72
C LEU A 62 7.85 -16.11 26.23
N LEU A 63 7.16 -15.56 27.21
CA LEU A 63 7.54 -14.36 27.93
C LEU A 63 7.59 -14.62 29.42
N TYR A 64 8.62 -14.08 30.05
CA TYR A 64 8.79 -14.15 31.50
C TYR A 64 7.89 -13.14 32.21
N TRP A 65 7.03 -13.64 33.09
CA TRP A 65 6.16 -12.81 33.93
C TRP A 65 6.73 -12.68 35.34
N ALA A 66 7.37 -11.53 35.61
CA ALA A 66 8.10 -11.27 36.85
C ALA A 66 7.28 -11.46 38.14
N PRO A 67 6.00 -11.02 38.24
CA PRO A 67 5.20 -11.19 39.46
C PRO A 67 5.01 -12.64 39.90
N LEU A 68 4.96 -13.59 38.95
CA LEU A 68 4.72 -15.00 39.23
C LEU A 68 5.96 -15.88 39.06
N LYS A 69 7.06 -15.31 38.54
CA LYS A 69 8.30 -16.03 38.20
C LYS A 69 8.06 -17.23 37.29
N LYS A 70 7.15 -17.08 36.33
CA LYS A 70 6.73 -18.13 35.39
C LYS A 70 6.78 -17.63 33.95
N CYS A 71 6.98 -18.56 33.02
CA CYS A 71 6.93 -18.32 31.59
C CYS A 71 5.52 -18.57 31.06
N PHE A 72 5.02 -17.66 30.25
CA PHE A 72 3.70 -17.76 29.63
C PHE A 72 3.80 -17.53 28.13
N LYS A 73 2.87 -18.10 27.37
CA LYS A 73 2.82 -17.93 25.93
C LYS A 73 2.44 -16.49 25.57
N ILE A 74 3.17 -15.89 24.63
CA ILE A 74 2.88 -14.54 24.12
C ILE A 74 1.50 -14.48 23.45
N PHE A 75 0.88 -13.30 23.46
CA PHE A 75 -0.43 -13.02 22.84
C PHE A 75 -1.55 -13.97 23.30
N THR A 76 -1.44 -14.45 24.54
CA THR A 76 -2.48 -15.24 25.17
C THR A 76 -3.38 -14.30 25.98
N LEU A 77 -4.69 -14.39 25.76
CA LEU A 77 -5.68 -13.64 26.52
C LEU A 77 -5.91 -14.25 27.91
N GLY A 78 -6.13 -13.38 28.89
CA GLY A 78 -6.34 -13.80 30.27
C GLY A 78 -5.04 -14.12 30.98
N TYR A 79 -5.12 -15.03 31.97
CA TYR A 79 -4.06 -15.23 32.97
C TYR A 79 -2.66 -15.39 32.33
N PRO A 80 -1.64 -14.60 32.75
CA PRO A 80 -1.58 -13.81 33.98
C PRO A 80 -2.20 -12.40 33.88
N CYS A 81 -2.68 -12.01 32.71
CA CYS A 81 -3.36 -10.75 32.47
C CYS A 81 -4.86 -10.83 32.82
N PRO A 82 -5.56 -9.68 32.94
CA PRO A 82 -7.01 -9.64 32.98
C PRO A 82 -7.64 -10.34 31.77
N ALA A 83 -8.88 -10.82 31.90
CA ALA A 83 -9.55 -11.68 30.91
C ALA A 83 -9.59 -11.12 29.47
N THR A 84 -9.68 -9.79 29.32
CA THR A 84 -9.74 -9.11 28.01
C THR A 84 -8.38 -8.59 27.52
N MET A 85 -7.31 -8.78 28.29
CA MET A 85 -5.97 -8.32 27.96
C MET A 85 -5.08 -9.51 27.60
N GLU A 86 -4.11 -9.26 26.73
CA GLU A 86 -3.12 -10.25 26.31
C GLU A 86 -1.73 -9.93 26.85
N LEU A 87 -0.94 -10.98 27.09
CA LEU A 87 0.47 -10.84 27.44
C LEU A 87 1.28 -10.46 26.20
N SER A 88 1.83 -9.26 26.18
CA SER A 88 2.61 -8.70 25.06
C SER A 88 4.06 -8.44 25.46
N PRO A 89 5.02 -8.51 24.51
CA PRO A 89 6.37 -8.07 24.76
C PRO A 89 6.39 -6.56 24.97
N THR A 90 7.13 -6.11 25.98
CA THR A 90 7.28 -4.68 26.24
C THR A 90 8.04 -4.04 25.08
N ALA A 91 7.56 -2.89 24.60
CA ALA A 91 8.25 -2.17 23.54
C ALA A 91 9.64 -1.73 24.03
N VAL A 92 10.70 -2.28 23.41
CA VAL A 92 12.09 -1.93 23.74
C VAL A 92 12.33 -0.50 23.28
N SER A 93 12.22 0.44 24.21
CA SER A 93 12.71 1.81 24.01
C SER A 93 14.08 1.93 24.68
N ALA A 94 14.99 2.69 24.07
CA ALA A 94 16.32 2.96 24.63
C ALA A 94 16.29 3.54 26.06
N LYS A 95 15.12 4.02 26.53
CA LYS A 95 14.90 4.59 27.86
C LYS A 95 14.62 3.59 28.97
N ARG A 96 14.19 2.36 28.68
CA ARG A 96 13.81 1.39 29.72
C ARG A 96 14.69 0.16 29.65
N LYS A 97 15.90 0.27 30.21
CA LYS A 97 16.78 -0.88 30.40
C LYS A 97 16.21 -1.87 31.43
N ASP A 98 15.44 -1.35 32.40
CA ASP A 98 14.82 -2.12 33.49
C ASP A 98 13.31 -2.37 33.27
N ALA A 99 12.81 -2.24 32.03
CA ALA A 99 11.42 -2.63 31.76
C ALA A 99 11.25 -4.14 31.90
N PRO A 100 10.11 -4.62 32.44
CA PRO A 100 9.80 -6.04 32.42
C PRO A 100 9.76 -6.53 30.96
N ALA A 101 10.20 -7.76 30.72
CA ALA A 101 10.19 -8.37 29.39
C ALA A 101 8.78 -8.40 28.76
N ALA A 102 7.76 -8.40 29.61
CA ALA A 102 6.37 -8.57 29.23
C ALA A 102 5.45 -7.61 30.00
N GLU A 103 4.36 -7.21 29.35
CA GLU A 103 3.31 -6.37 29.92
C GLU A 103 1.93 -6.78 29.39
N CYS A 104 0.87 -6.47 30.14
CA CYS A 104 -0.50 -6.74 29.71
C CYS A 104 -1.00 -5.59 28.83
N ARG A 105 -1.48 -5.92 27.63
CA ARG A 105 -2.01 -4.95 26.68
C ARG A 105 -3.37 -5.37 26.12
N CYS A 106 -4.10 -4.41 25.57
CA CYS A 106 -5.26 -4.73 24.75
C CYS A 106 -4.84 -5.38 23.44
N PRO A 107 -5.48 -6.48 23.01
CA PRO A 107 -5.18 -7.13 21.74
C PRO A 107 -5.48 -6.20 20.55
N PRO A 108 -4.85 -6.41 19.38
CA PRO A 108 -5.13 -5.65 18.17
C PRO A 108 -6.63 -5.62 17.84
N GLY A 109 -7.15 -4.43 17.49
CA GLY A 109 -8.57 -4.24 17.22
C GLY A 109 -9.43 -3.96 18.46
N THR A 110 -8.82 -3.87 19.65
CA THR A 110 -9.49 -3.46 20.89
C THR A 110 -8.82 -2.24 21.53
N ALA A 111 -9.51 -1.61 22.48
CA ALA A 111 -8.97 -0.50 23.28
C ALA A 111 -9.59 -0.46 24.68
N LEU A 112 -8.88 0.16 25.63
CA LEU A 112 -9.38 0.44 26.97
C LEU A 112 -10.48 1.50 26.91
N SER A 113 -11.52 1.30 27.71
CA SER A 113 -12.56 2.30 27.94
C SER A 113 -12.26 3.08 29.22
N PRO A 114 -12.39 4.42 29.23
CA PRO A 114 -12.35 5.21 30.47
C PRO A 114 -13.43 4.85 31.49
N LEU A 115 -14.48 4.15 31.07
CA LEU A 115 -15.62 3.79 31.91
C LEU A 115 -15.37 2.56 32.79
N HIS A 116 -14.40 1.71 32.42
CA HIS A 116 -14.15 0.43 33.08
C HIS A 116 -12.65 0.16 33.21
N ASP A 117 -12.20 -0.16 34.41
CA ASP A 117 -10.78 -0.40 34.68
C ASP A 117 -10.28 -1.70 34.03
N ASN A 118 -9.19 -1.61 33.25
CA ASN A 118 -8.48 -2.75 32.65
C ASN A 118 -9.34 -3.68 31.77
N VAL A 119 -10.46 -3.20 31.23
CA VAL A 119 -11.30 -3.92 30.29
C VAL A 119 -11.10 -3.39 28.87
N CYS A 120 -10.77 -4.30 27.95
CA CYS A 120 -10.61 -3.98 26.54
C CYS A 120 -11.90 -4.28 25.79
N TYR A 121 -12.37 -3.31 25.00
CA TYR A 121 -13.54 -3.44 24.14
C TYR A 121 -13.12 -3.42 22.69
N LYS A 122 -13.84 -4.18 21.85
CA LYS A 122 -13.64 -4.17 20.41
C LYS A 122 -13.95 -2.80 19.83
N LEU A 123 -13.06 -2.35 18.96
CA LEU A 123 -13.26 -1.12 18.21
C LEU A 123 -14.31 -1.36 17.12
N TYR A 124 -15.12 -0.34 16.88
CA TYR A 124 -16.15 -0.27 15.85
C TYR A 124 -17.39 -1.15 16.11
N GLU A 125 -17.58 -1.55 17.36
CA GLU A 125 -18.79 -2.20 17.88
C GLU A 125 -19.40 -1.31 18.98
N ARG A 126 -20.65 -1.53 19.40
CA ARG A 126 -21.27 -0.76 20.51
C ARG A 126 -20.44 -0.81 21.79
N GLY A 127 -19.98 -2.00 22.17
CA GLY A 127 -19.14 -2.18 23.37
C GLY A 127 -19.76 -1.55 24.63
N PRO A 128 -19.06 -0.65 25.34
CA PRO A 128 -19.55 0.01 26.55
C PRO A 128 -20.45 1.23 26.27
N CYS A 129 -20.74 1.53 25.01
CA CYS A 129 -21.47 2.73 24.61
C CYS A 129 -22.99 2.56 24.70
N GLN A 130 -23.69 3.70 24.69
CA GLN A 130 -25.16 3.72 24.67
C GLN A 130 -25.70 3.14 23.35
N PRO A 131 -27.00 2.76 23.30
CA PRO A 131 -27.65 2.47 22.03
C PRO A 131 -27.42 3.60 21.02
N GLU A 132 -27.26 3.26 19.74
CA GLU A 132 -26.92 4.19 18.63
C GLU A 132 -25.50 4.79 18.68
N GLU A 133 -24.66 4.40 19.64
CA GLU A 133 -23.25 4.78 19.69
C GLU A 133 -22.33 3.58 19.48
N TYR A 134 -21.12 3.84 19.00
CA TYR A 134 -20.08 2.83 18.81
C TYR A 134 -18.76 3.27 19.44
N PHE A 135 -17.95 2.29 19.83
CA PHE A 135 -16.66 2.49 20.47
C PHE A 135 -15.56 2.65 19.43
N GLN A 136 -14.85 3.78 19.42
CA GLN A 136 -13.81 4.09 18.44
C GLN A 136 -12.49 4.47 19.11
N PRO A 137 -11.33 4.32 18.43
CA PRO A 137 -10.05 4.73 19.00
C PRO A 137 -9.92 6.25 19.13
N VAL A 138 -9.23 6.73 20.17
CA VAL A 138 -8.88 8.15 20.32
C VAL A 138 -7.74 8.51 19.34
N PRO A 139 -7.91 9.49 18.42
CA PRO A 139 -6.94 9.79 17.37
C PRO A 139 -5.52 10.16 17.85
N ASP A 140 -5.38 10.84 18.99
CA ASP A 140 -4.11 11.46 19.42
C ASP A 140 -3.35 10.69 20.53
N GLN A 141 -3.84 9.51 20.95
CA GLN A 141 -3.24 8.76 22.07
C GLN A 141 -2.14 7.77 21.64
N VAL A 142 -2.03 7.43 20.35
CA VAL A 142 -1.07 6.42 19.84
C VAL A 142 0.39 6.77 20.18
N LYS A 143 0.71 8.04 20.40
CA LYS A 143 2.06 8.51 20.77
C LYS A 143 2.27 8.78 22.26
N ARG A 144 1.21 8.93 23.06
CA ARG A 144 1.30 9.57 24.39
C ARG A 144 1.25 8.61 25.57
N THR A 145 0.68 7.41 25.44
CA THR A 145 0.57 6.50 26.59
C THR A 145 1.91 5.83 26.86
N ALA A 146 2.49 6.11 28.04
CA ALA A 146 3.65 5.39 28.56
C ALA A 146 3.41 3.87 28.67
N THR A 147 2.16 3.42 28.75
CA THR A 147 1.76 2.02 28.86
C THR A 147 1.55 1.31 27.52
N GLY A 148 1.68 2.02 26.39
CA GLY A 148 1.42 1.45 25.06
C GLY A 148 -0.04 1.01 24.81
N ASN A 149 -0.94 1.19 25.79
CA ASN A 149 -2.33 0.79 25.72
C ASN A 149 -3.15 1.83 24.97
N ARG A 150 -3.90 1.36 23.97
CA ARG A 150 -4.80 2.19 23.17
C ARG A 150 -6.07 2.49 23.97
N TRP A 151 -6.54 3.72 23.87
CA TRP A 151 -7.79 4.19 24.47
C TRP A 151 -8.85 4.40 23.41
N GLY A 152 -10.10 4.14 23.77
CA GLY A 152 -11.26 4.41 22.93
C GLY A 152 -12.29 5.31 23.61
N THR A 153 -13.21 5.84 22.81
CA THR A 153 -14.33 6.68 23.24
C THR A 153 -15.59 6.33 22.45
N CYS A 154 -16.76 6.68 22.99
CA CYS A 154 -18.05 6.48 22.33
C CYS A 154 -18.35 7.62 21.35
N LYS A 155 -18.87 7.28 20.17
CA LYS A 155 -19.26 8.25 19.13
C LYS A 155 -20.53 7.79 18.43
N ARG A 156 -21.37 8.73 18.01
CA ARG A 156 -22.53 8.48 17.15
C ARG A 156 -22.13 8.35 15.67
N PRO A 157 -22.71 7.40 14.93
CA PRO A 157 -22.58 7.29 13.47
C PRO A 157 -22.95 8.59 12.73
N LEU A 158 -22.32 8.83 11.58
CA LEU A 158 -22.78 9.85 10.65
C LEU A 158 -24.15 9.44 10.08
N HIS A 159 -25.04 10.42 9.86
CA HIS A 159 -26.27 10.17 9.12
C HIS A 159 -25.96 9.90 7.64
N CYS A 160 -26.29 8.71 7.15
CA CYS A 160 -26.15 8.36 5.74
C CYS A 160 -27.48 8.57 5.01
N PRO A 161 -27.44 8.85 3.68
CA PRO A 161 -28.64 8.84 2.83
C PRO A 161 -29.42 7.52 2.91
N GLU A 162 -30.65 7.52 2.39
CA GLU A 162 -31.46 6.30 2.29
C GLU A 162 -30.70 5.18 1.55
N ASP A 163 -30.90 3.94 2.01
CA ASP A 163 -30.21 2.73 1.53
C ASP A 163 -28.68 2.72 1.59
N MET A 164 -28.06 3.71 2.24
CA MET A 164 -26.65 3.66 2.60
C MET A 164 -26.44 3.28 4.08
N LEU A 165 -25.32 2.64 4.35
CA LEU A 165 -24.91 2.17 5.67
C LEU A 165 -23.60 2.84 6.08
N PHE A 166 -23.52 3.26 7.34
CA PHE A 166 -22.33 3.88 7.90
C PHE A 166 -21.29 2.83 8.27
N TRP A 167 -20.09 2.93 7.67
CA TRP A 167 -18.95 2.09 8.01
C TRP A 167 -18.02 2.77 9.04
N PRO A 168 -17.96 2.28 10.28
CA PRO A 168 -17.29 2.96 11.39
C PRO A 168 -15.75 3.04 11.27
N ARG A 169 -15.12 2.21 10.43
CA ARG A 169 -13.66 2.08 10.37
C ARG A 169 -12.97 3.21 9.60
N ASP A 170 -13.61 3.70 8.52
CA ASP A 170 -13.13 4.81 7.71
C ASP A 170 -14.08 6.02 7.72
N ASN A 171 -15.18 5.93 8.49
CA ASN A 171 -16.15 7.01 8.66
C ASN A 171 -16.82 7.41 7.33
N LYS A 172 -17.12 6.42 6.45
CA LYS A 172 -17.80 6.62 5.16
C LYS A 172 -19.14 5.87 5.09
N CYS A 173 -20.01 6.35 4.21
CA CYS A 173 -21.27 5.68 3.87
C CYS A 173 -21.09 4.83 2.61
N TYR A 174 -21.64 3.62 2.62
CA TYR A 174 -21.60 2.69 1.50
C TYR A 174 -23.02 2.20 1.18
N ALA A 175 -23.30 1.86 -0.07
CA ALA A 175 -24.59 1.30 -0.44
C ALA A 175 -24.85 -0.04 0.27
N ARG A 176 -26.10 -0.27 0.70
CA ARG A 176 -26.54 -1.55 1.27
C ARG A 176 -26.36 -2.67 0.25
N HIS A 177 -25.94 -3.84 0.72
CA HIS A 177 -25.62 -5.02 -0.10
C HIS A 177 -24.47 -4.83 -1.09
N ALA A 178 -23.73 -3.72 -1.03
CA ALA A 178 -22.49 -3.58 -1.78
C ALA A 178 -21.34 -4.33 -1.08
N LYS A 179 -20.29 -4.67 -1.84
CA LYS A 179 -19.07 -5.25 -1.26
C LYS A 179 -18.36 -4.24 -0.37
N GLY A 180 -18.27 -2.98 -0.80
CA GLY A 180 -17.59 -1.92 -0.06
C GLY A 180 -16.22 -2.36 0.50
N PRO A 181 -15.95 -2.18 1.81
CA PRO A 181 -14.72 -2.59 2.47
C PRO A 181 -14.69 -4.08 2.89
N CYS A 182 -15.72 -4.87 2.56
CA CYS A 182 -15.79 -6.28 2.93
C CYS A 182 -14.78 -7.14 2.17
N SER A 183 -14.32 -8.20 2.82
CA SER A 183 -13.59 -9.28 2.16
C SER A 183 -14.46 -9.95 1.09
N ARG A 184 -13.85 -10.56 0.07
CA ARG A 184 -14.57 -11.32 -0.96
C ARG A 184 -15.56 -12.30 -0.31
N GLY A 185 -16.76 -12.38 -0.87
CA GLY A 185 -17.81 -13.31 -0.44
C GLY A 185 -18.71 -12.80 0.69
N LYS A 186 -18.56 -11.54 1.11
CA LYS A 186 -19.41 -10.89 2.10
C LYS A 186 -19.88 -9.54 1.58
N LEU A 187 -21.09 -9.15 1.96
CA LEU A 187 -21.70 -7.87 1.59
C LEU A 187 -22.05 -7.07 2.85
N LEU A 188 -22.20 -5.75 2.67
CA LEU A 188 -22.59 -4.85 3.74
C LEU A 188 -24.07 -4.97 4.08
N VAL A 189 -24.36 -5.28 5.34
CA VAL A 189 -25.71 -5.32 5.91
C VAL A 189 -25.76 -4.52 7.20
N ARG A 190 -26.97 -4.16 7.62
CA ARG A 190 -27.20 -3.51 8.92
C ARG A 190 -27.30 -4.59 10.00
N ASN A 191 -26.52 -4.45 11.06
CA ASN A 191 -26.61 -5.31 12.24
C ASN A 191 -27.72 -4.83 13.20
N GLU A 192 -27.93 -5.57 14.28
CA GLU A 192 -28.93 -5.25 15.31
C GLU A 192 -28.69 -3.90 16.00
N GLU A 193 -27.44 -3.44 16.03
CA GLU A 193 -27.02 -2.17 16.62
C GLU A 193 -27.18 -0.99 15.64
N GLY A 194 -27.67 -1.24 14.42
CA GLY A 194 -27.86 -0.23 13.38
C GLY A 194 -26.57 0.15 12.62
N LEU A 195 -25.45 -0.53 12.88
CA LEU A 195 -24.16 -0.33 12.21
C LEU A 195 -24.00 -1.24 11.00
N ALA A 196 -23.11 -0.88 10.09
CA ALA A 196 -22.77 -1.73 8.96
C ALA A 196 -21.84 -2.88 9.38
N GLU A 197 -22.17 -4.09 8.96
CA GLU A 197 -21.38 -5.30 9.18
C GLU A 197 -21.23 -6.08 7.87
N CYS A 198 -20.09 -6.78 7.71
CA CYS A 198 -19.85 -7.67 6.58
C CYS A 198 -20.31 -9.10 6.89
N ARG A 199 -21.38 -9.55 6.23
CA ARG A 199 -21.98 -10.88 6.45
C ARG A 199 -22.32 -11.57 5.13
N CYS A 200 -22.56 -12.87 5.22
CA CYS A 200 -23.16 -13.65 4.15
C CYS A 200 -24.00 -14.78 4.75
N GLU A 201 -25.26 -14.87 4.33
CA GLU A 201 -26.23 -15.87 4.79
C GLU A 201 -27.15 -16.25 3.63
N ASP A 202 -27.66 -17.48 3.67
CA ASP A 202 -28.61 -18.04 2.71
C ASP A 202 -30.07 -17.68 3.03
N VAL A 203 -30.28 -16.85 4.05
CA VAL A 203 -31.59 -16.42 4.56
C VAL A 203 -31.67 -14.90 4.68
N GLY A 204 -32.90 -14.39 4.84
CA GLY A 204 -33.15 -12.95 5.00
C GLY A 204 -32.79 -12.13 3.76
N ASP A 205 -32.36 -10.89 3.98
CA ASP A 205 -32.08 -9.92 2.90
C ASP A 205 -30.94 -10.37 1.96
N LEU A 206 -30.01 -11.20 2.45
CA LEU A 206 -28.86 -11.67 1.69
C LEU A 206 -29.14 -12.93 0.85
N ALA A 207 -30.26 -13.61 1.07
CA ALA A 207 -30.60 -14.85 0.35
C ALA A 207 -30.57 -14.68 -1.17
N SER A 208 -30.97 -13.50 -1.68
CA SER A 208 -30.98 -13.20 -3.11
C SER A 208 -29.58 -13.00 -3.73
N PHE A 209 -28.57 -12.72 -2.89
CA PHE A 209 -27.16 -12.51 -3.27
C PHE A 209 -26.29 -13.73 -2.98
N TYR A 210 -26.84 -14.72 -2.28
CA TYR A 210 -26.14 -15.92 -1.85
C TYR A 210 -25.84 -16.83 -3.04
N TYR A 211 -24.62 -17.33 -3.09
CA TYR A 211 -24.15 -18.30 -4.07
C TYR A 211 -23.82 -19.63 -3.36
N PRO A 212 -24.70 -20.65 -3.48
CA PRO A 212 -24.59 -21.88 -2.67
C PRO A 212 -23.29 -22.65 -2.84
N ALA A 213 -22.67 -22.63 -4.02
CA ALA A 213 -21.48 -23.45 -4.29
C ALA A 213 -20.21 -22.96 -3.57
N GLU A 214 -20.14 -21.67 -3.20
CA GLU A 214 -19.01 -21.11 -2.42
C GLU A 214 -19.43 -20.64 -1.01
N GLU A 215 -20.69 -20.86 -0.62
CA GLU A 215 -21.29 -20.36 0.63
C GLU A 215 -21.01 -18.86 0.87
N SER A 216 -21.12 -18.06 -0.20
CA SER A 216 -20.67 -16.68 -0.21
C SER A 216 -21.59 -15.76 -1.01
N CYS A 217 -21.50 -14.45 -0.77
CA CYS A 217 -22.45 -13.46 -1.26
C CYS A 217 -21.77 -12.46 -2.18
N TYR A 218 -22.44 -12.09 -3.28
CA TYR A 218 -21.91 -11.19 -4.30
C TYR A 218 -22.95 -10.19 -4.79
N GLU A 219 -22.48 -9.00 -5.15
CA GLU A 219 -23.30 -7.97 -5.79
C GLU A 219 -23.84 -8.47 -7.12
N HIS A 220 -25.12 -8.21 -7.39
CA HIS A 220 -25.70 -8.49 -8.70
C HIS A 220 -25.06 -7.61 -9.77
N TYR A 221 -25.06 -8.13 -11.00
CA TYR A 221 -24.50 -7.52 -12.20
C TYR A 221 -22.98 -7.30 -12.18
N THR A 222 -22.27 -7.90 -11.22
CA THR A 222 -20.81 -7.91 -11.14
C THR A 222 -20.23 -9.25 -11.62
N LYS A 223 -18.90 -9.35 -11.72
CA LYS A 223 -18.24 -10.65 -12.01
C LYS A 223 -18.57 -11.73 -10.95
N GLY A 224 -18.72 -11.33 -9.69
CA GLY A 224 -19.10 -12.24 -8.59
C GLY A 224 -18.28 -13.55 -8.51
N PRO A 225 -18.93 -14.73 -8.44
CA PRO A 225 -18.30 -16.04 -8.46
C PRO A 225 -18.17 -16.64 -9.88
N CYS A 226 -18.52 -15.89 -10.93
CA CYS A 226 -18.65 -16.46 -12.27
C CYS A 226 -17.28 -16.84 -12.86
N SER A 227 -17.12 -18.14 -13.15
CA SER A 227 -15.92 -18.72 -13.74
C SER A 227 -15.91 -18.63 -15.27
N THR A 228 -17.09 -18.65 -15.90
CA THR A 228 -17.23 -18.55 -17.36
C THR A 228 -16.92 -17.13 -17.83
N PRO A 229 -15.96 -16.94 -18.76
CA PRO A 229 -15.63 -15.62 -19.28
C PRO A 229 -16.86 -14.91 -19.87
N GLY A 230 -17.07 -13.67 -19.47
CA GLY A 230 -18.20 -12.84 -19.93
C GLY A 230 -19.53 -13.11 -19.23
N HIS A 231 -19.60 -14.01 -18.26
CA HIS A 231 -20.77 -14.15 -17.40
C HIS A 231 -20.67 -13.20 -16.21
N ILE A 232 -21.82 -12.64 -15.82
CA ILE A 232 -21.96 -11.82 -14.61
C ILE A 232 -22.99 -12.47 -13.67
N PHE A 233 -22.91 -12.14 -12.38
CA PHE A 233 -23.76 -12.69 -11.34
C PHE A 233 -25.13 -12.01 -11.38
N LEU A 234 -26.18 -12.75 -11.72
CA LEU A 234 -27.53 -12.22 -11.86
C LEU A 234 -28.40 -12.54 -10.64
N PRO A 235 -29.48 -11.77 -10.41
CA PRO A 235 -30.48 -12.10 -9.41
C PRO A 235 -30.97 -13.55 -9.53
N GLY A 236 -31.10 -14.24 -8.40
CA GLY A 236 -31.43 -15.66 -8.33
C GLY A 236 -30.23 -16.61 -8.30
N GLY A 237 -29.03 -16.10 -7.99
CA GLY A 237 -27.86 -16.95 -7.69
C GLY A 237 -27.20 -17.59 -8.91
N ARG A 238 -27.42 -17.07 -10.12
CA ARG A 238 -26.91 -17.66 -11.38
C ARG A 238 -25.89 -16.78 -12.08
N CYS A 239 -24.98 -17.41 -12.81
CA CYS A 239 -23.99 -16.74 -13.66
C CYS A 239 -24.36 -16.90 -15.13
N ASP A 240 -24.75 -15.81 -15.80
CA ASP A 240 -25.22 -15.85 -17.19
C ASP A 240 -24.90 -14.53 -17.91
N CYS A 241 -25.03 -14.53 -19.23
CA CYS A 241 -24.94 -13.34 -20.05
C CYS A 241 -26.01 -13.35 -21.16
N GLN A 242 -26.96 -12.43 -21.03
CA GLN A 242 -28.13 -12.37 -21.91
C GLN A 242 -28.07 -11.13 -22.81
N ARG A 243 -28.41 -11.30 -24.09
CA ARG A 243 -28.30 -10.25 -25.12
C ARG A 243 -29.09 -8.97 -24.82
N HIS A 244 -30.16 -9.06 -24.04
CA HIS A 244 -31.02 -7.93 -23.70
C HIS A 244 -30.50 -7.12 -22.52
N LEU A 245 -29.49 -7.60 -21.79
CA LEU A 245 -28.89 -6.86 -20.69
C LEU A 245 -28.12 -5.65 -21.23
N PRO A 246 -28.14 -4.50 -20.53
CA PRO A 246 -27.34 -3.33 -20.92
C PRO A 246 -25.83 -3.62 -20.85
N HIS A 247 -25.44 -4.61 -20.03
CA HIS A 247 -24.07 -5.12 -19.85
C HIS A 247 -23.51 -5.86 -21.07
N TYR A 248 -24.37 -6.28 -22.01
CA TYR A 248 -23.98 -7.14 -23.13
C TYR A 248 -23.20 -6.37 -24.21
N HIS A 249 -21.98 -6.82 -24.49
CA HIS A 249 -21.14 -6.32 -25.57
C HIS A 249 -21.21 -7.25 -26.79
N ALA A 250 -21.89 -6.81 -27.84
CA ALA A 250 -22.18 -7.63 -29.02
C ALA A 250 -20.95 -8.19 -29.75
N PRO A 251 -19.86 -7.43 -29.97
CA PRO A 251 -18.67 -7.96 -30.64
C PRO A 251 -18.00 -9.13 -29.92
N HIS A 252 -18.02 -9.14 -28.59
CA HIS A 252 -17.41 -10.21 -27.79
C HIS A 252 -18.40 -11.30 -27.37
N GLN A 253 -19.71 -11.04 -27.51
CA GLN A 253 -20.76 -11.90 -26.96
C GLN A 253 -20.60 -12.16 -25.45
N MET A 254 -20.14 -11.14 -24.73
CA MET A 254 -19.82 -11.18 -23.31
C MET A 254 -20.49 -10.02 -22.58
N CYS A 255 -20.76 -10.20 -21.30
CA CYS A 255 -21.29 -9.18 -20.41
C CYS A 255 -20.16 -8.63 -19.54
N TYR A 256 -20.17 -7.32 -19.33
CA TYR A 256 -19.20 -6.61 -18.52
C TYR A 256 -19.91 -5.77 -17.46
N GLU A 257 -19.31 -5.72 -16.28
CA GLU A 257 -19.76 -4.85 -15.18
C GLU A 257 -19.68 -3.39 -15.62
N LEU A 258 -20.74 -2.62 -15.33
CA LEU A 258 -20.79 -1.20 -15.65
C LEU A 258 -19.79 -0.43 -14.79
N ASP A 259 -19.35 0.73 -15.29
CA ASP A 259 -18.37 1.58 -14.63
C ASP A 259 -17.01 0.89 -14.40
N THR A 260 -16.73 -0.15 -15.19
CA THR A 260 -15.43 -0.80 -15.27
C THR A 260 -14.79 -0.56 -16.64
N PRO A 261 -13.48 -0.86 -16.81
CA PRO A 261 -12.86 -0.81 -18.13
C PRO A 261 -13.59 -1.67 -19.18
N GLY A 262 -14.23 -2.78 -18.76
CA GLY A 262 -15.00 -3.65 -19.64
C GLY A 262 -14.21 -4.09 -20.89
N PRO A 263 -14.82 -4.03 -22.10
CA PRO A 263 -14.14 -4.30 -23.36
C PRO A 263 -13.43 -3.06 -23.95
N CYS A 264 -13.38 -1.95 -23.21
CA CYS A 264 -13.05 -0.64 -23.77
C CYS A 264 -11.55 -0.39 -23.91
N PRO A 265 -11.15 0.45 -24.88
CA PRO A 265 -9.76 0.88 -25.02
C PRO A 265 -9.28 1.71 -23.81
N PRO A 266 -7.96 1.95 -23.66
CA PRO A 266 -7.43 2.76 -22.57
C PRO A 266 -8.12 4.13 -22.44
N GLY A 267 -8.22 4.61 -21.20
CA GLY A 267 -8.89 5.88 -20.88
C GLY A 267 -10.43 5.85 -20.93
N HIS A 268 -11.04 4.76 -21.41
CA HIS A 268 -12.49 4.61 -21.45
C HIS A 268 -13.02 3.78 -20.28
N ILE A 269 -14.34 3.85 -20.10
CA ILE A 269 -15.16 3.12 -19.14
C ILE A 269 -16.42 2.61 -19.85
N PHE A 270 -16.89 1.42 -19.50
CA PHE A 270 -18.08 0.81 -20.08
C PHE A 270 -19.31 1.20 -19.27
N ARG A 271 -20.15 2.09 -19.80
CA ARG A 271 -21.32 2.61 -19.08
C ARG A 271 -22.47 2.92 -20.02
N ILE A 272 -23.67 3.05 -19.47
CA ILE A 272 -24.87 3.44 -20.23
C ILE A 272 -24.79 4.96 -20.52
N PRO A 273 -25.01 5.41 -21.76
CA PRO A 273 -25.08 6.85 -22.06
C PRO A 273 -26.21 7.56 -21.30
N ASP A 274 -25.88 8.72 -20.71
CA ASP A 274 -26.85 9.56 -19.99
C ASP A 274 -27.91 10.14 -20.94
N GLU A 275 -27.49 10.50 -22.16
CA GLU A 275 -28.37 10.97 -23.23
C GLU A 275 -28.87 9.77 -24.05
N VAL A 276 -30.08 9.31 -23.75
CA VAL A 276 -30.80 8.42 -24.66
C VAL A 276 -31.23 9.28 -25.85
N GLN A 277 -30.48 9.22 -26.96
CA GLN A 277 -31.02 9.71 -28.22
C GLN A 277 -32.34 8.98 -28.45
N GLU A 278 -33.45 9.72 -28.40
CA GLU A 278 -34.75 9.26 -28.88
C GLU A 278 -34.58 8.87 -30.35
N THR A 279 -34.21 7.61 -30.58
CA THR A 279 -34.19 7.04 -31.92
C THR A 279 -35.64 6.94 -32.36
N THR A 280 -36.04 7.99 -33.06
CA THR A 280 -37.28 8.10 -33.83
C THR A 280 -37.66 6.75 -34.46
N GLY A 281 -38.77 6.18 -34.00
CA GLY A 281 -39.55 5.23 -34.81
C GLY A 281 -39.33 3.73 -34.65
N SER A 282 -38.74 3.21 -33.56
CA SER A 282 -38.83 1.76 -33.27
C SER A 282 -39.74 1.47 -32.07
N THR A 283 -40.89 0.87 -32.35
CA THR A 283 -41.94 0.47 -31.39
C THR A 283 -41.52 -0.62 -30.39
N LEU A 284 -40.23 -0.93 -30.30
CA LEU A 284 -39.63 -1.72 -29.22
C LEU A 284 -38.57 -0.84 -28.57
N GLN A 285 -38.96 -0.26 -27.44
CA GLN A 285 -38.13 0.56 -26.55
C GLN A 285 -36.97 -0.31 -26.01
N LEU A 286 -35.98 -0.57 -26.87
CA LEU A 286 -34.77 -1.29 -26.52
C LEU A 286 -34.07 -0.47 -25.45
N LEU A 287 -33.97 -1.01 -24.23
CA LEU A 287 -33.23 -0.38 -23.14
C LEU A 287 -31.84 0.05 -23.65
N PRO A 288 -31.36 1.25 -23.28
CA PRO A 288 -30.07 1.75 -23.73
C PRO A 288 -28.97 0.76 -23.34
N ARG A 289 -28.11 0.42 -24.30
CA ARG A 289 -26.96 -0.47 -24.08
C ARG A 289 -25.75 0.32 -23.60
N ALA A 290 -24.92 -0.31 -22.81
CA ALA A 290 -23.65 0.28 -22.42
C ALA A 290 -22.70 0.41 -23.62
N GLN A 291 -21.91 1.48 -23.59
CA GLN A 291 -20.96 1.85 -24.63
C GLN A 291 -19.66 2.32 -23.97
N CYS A 292 -18.57 2.31 -24.74
CA CYS A 292 -17.30 2.84 -24.28
C CYS A 292 -17.31 4.36 -24.35
N GLN A 293 -17.20 5.00 -23.19
CA GLN A 293 -17.12 6.46 -23.06
C GLN A 293 -15.82 6.85 -22.36
N CYS A 294 -15.30 8.06 -22.60
CA CYS A 294 -14.14 8.54 -21.87
C CYS A 294 -14.46 8.61 -20.37
N LYS A 295 -13.47 8.27 -19.55
CA LYS A 295 -13.52 8.54 -18.10
C LYS A 295 -13.63 10.03 -17.84
N GLU A 296 -14.14 10.38 -16.67
CA GLU A 296 -14.18 11.77 -16.22
C GLU A 296 -12.78 12.41 -16.23
N GLY A 297 -12.67 13.62 -16.80
CA GLY A 297 -11.41 14.32 -16.98
C GLY A 297 -10.50 13.78 -18.09
N TYR A 298 -10.96 12.79 -18.86
CA TYR A 298 -10.30 12.32 -20.08
C TYR A 298 -10.99 12.89 -21.31
N VAL A 299 -10.22 13.12 -22.36
CA VAL A 299 -10.71 13.61 -23.65
C VAL A 299 -10.39 12.60 -24.75
N PRO A 300 -11.31 12.42 -25.73
CA PRO A 300 -11.04 11.56 -26.87
C PRO A 300 -9.95 12.19 -27.74
N TRP A 301 -9.15 11.35 -28.37
CA TRP A 301 -8.08 11.75 -29.27
C TRP A 301 -8.23 11.07 -30.65
N SER A 302 -7.46 11.53 -31.64
CA SER A 302 -7.57 11.11 -33.04
C SER A 302 -7.24 9.63 -33.30
N ASP A 303 -6.59 8.96 -32.36
CA ASP A 303 -6.28 7.52 -32.40
C ASP A 303 -7.40 6.63 -31.83
N GLY A 304 -8.49 7.22 -31.35
CA GLY A 304 -9.62 6.51 -30.74
C GLY A 304 -9.39 6.13 -29.28
N ILE A 305 -8.35 6.64 -28.62
CA ILE A 305 -8.07 6.46 -27.19
C ILE A 305 -8.47 7.74 -26.44
N CYS A 306 -8.82 7.64 -25.16
CA CYS A 306 -8.99 8.82 -24.32
C CYS A 306 -7.75 9.06 -23.46
N TYR A 307 -7.35 10.33 -23.35
CA TYR A 307 -6.21 10.75 -22.53
C TYR A 307 -6.64 11.73 -21.46
N ARG A 308 -6.03 11.65 -20.28
CA ARG A 308 -6.34 12.54 -19.16
C ARG A 308 -5.82 13.94 -19.44
N LEU A 309 -6.64 14.96 -19.28
CA LEU A 309 -6.24 16.36 -19.47
C LEU A 309 -5.02 16.74 -18.61
N TYR A 310 -4.21 17.65 -19.13
CA TYR A 310 -3.00 18.21 -18.50
C TYR A 310 -1.91 17.17 -18.18
N THR A 311 -1.99 15.99 -18.77
CA THR A 311 -0.89 15.00 -18.77
C THR A 311 -0.12 15.06 -20.10
N ARG A 312 0.96 14.30 -20.24
CA ARG A 312 1.67 14.24 -21.53
C ARG A 312 0.80 13.64 -22.64
N GLY A 313 0.07 12.57 -22.34
CA GLY A 313 -0.72 11.83 -23.32
C GLY A 313 0.07 11.53 -24.62
N PRO A 314 -0.50 11.84 -25.80
CA PRO A 314 0.15 11.67 -27.10
C PRO A 314 1.10 12.82 -27.48
N CYS A 315 1.21 13.86 -26.66
CA CYS A 315 2.02 15.04 -26.96
C CYS A 315 3.54 14.76 -26.88
N GLY A 316 4.30 15.70 -27.44
CA GLY A 316 5.75 15.65 -27.45
C GLY A 316 6.40 15.72 -26.06
N PRO A 317 7.72 15.55 -25.97
CA PRO A 317 8.43 15.73 -24.71
C PRO A 317 8.26 17.17 -24.20
N ASN A 318 7.97 17.32 -22.90
CA ASN A 318 7.71 18.61 -22.25
C ASN A 318 6.48 19.37 -22.80
N GLU A 319 5.52 18.63 -23.33
CA GLU A 319 4.21 19.13 -23.73
C GLU A 319 3.11 18.39 -22.95
N PHE A 320 1.93 19.00 -22.84
CA PHE A 320 0.75 18.38 -22.27
C PHE A 320 -0.50 18.75 -23.06
N LEU A 321 -1.52 17.88 -23.01
CA LEU A 321 -2.80 18.14 -23.70
C LEU A 321 -3.70 19.06 -22.85
N VAL A 322 -4.33 20.04 -23.49
CA VAL A 322 -5.26 20.99 -22.85
C VAL A 322 -6.72 20.75 -23.22
N ASN A 323 -6.96 20.04 -24.33
CA ASN A 323 -8.27 19.63 -24.82
C ASN A 323 -8.09 18.36 -25.69
N GLY A 324 -9.16 17.88 -26.34
CA GLY A 324 -9.12 16.67 -27.17
C GLY A 324 -8.39 16.78 -28.52
N THR A 325 -7.80 17.94 -28.84
CA THR A 325 -7.16 18.19 -30.16
C THR A 325 -5.80 18.87 -30.09
N SER A 326 -5.45 19.49 -28.96
CA SER A 326 -4.36 20.46 -28.87
C SER A 326 -3.37 20.09 -27.78
N CYS A 327 -2.09 20.05 -28.17
CA CYS A 327 -0.93 19.94 -27.28
C CYS A 327 -0.30 21.33 -27.10
N VAL A 328 0.13 21.65 -25.88
CA VAL A 328 0.87 22.88 -25.60
C VAL A 328 2.19 22.55 -24.91
N ARG A 329 3.22 23.33 -25.21
CA ARG A 329 4.48 23.26 -24.48
C ARG A 329 4.26 23.65 -23.03
N ASN A 330 4.87 22.91 -22.10
CA ASN A 330 4.80 23.24 -20.68
C ASN A 330 5.42 24.63 -20.42
N PHE A 331 4.54 25.63 -20.25
CA PHE A 331 4.87 27.02 -19.97
C PHE A 331 5.04 27.32 -18.48
N CYS A 332 4.61 26.41 -17.59
CA CYS A 332 4.83 26.56 -16.15
C CYS A 332 6.31 26.38 -15.77
N GLY A 333 7.10 25.70 -16.58
CA GLY A 333 8.49 25.40 -16.26
C GLY A 333 8.62 24.39 -15.11
N LYS A 334 9.78 24.36 -14.46
CA LYS A 334 10.08 23.37 -13.40
C LYS A 334 9.44 23.78 -12.07
N ASN A 335 8.92 22.81 -11.32
CA ASN A 335 8.35 22.96 -9.97
C ASN A 335 7.10 23.86 -9.86
N ARG A 336 6.39 24.05 -10.98
CA ARG A 336 5.13 24.77 -11.03
C ARG A 336 4.07 23.91 -11.69
N LEU A 337 2.81 24.11 -11.28
CA LEU A 337 1.65 23.40 -11.82
C LEU A 337 0.66 24.41 -12.38
N TYR A 338 -0.02 24.00 -13.45
CA TYR A 338 -1.01 24.79 -14.15
C TYR A 338 -2.36 24.64 -13.47
N PHE A 339 -3.02 25.76 -13.20
CA PHE A 339 -4.38 25.80 -12.70
C PHE A 339 -5.31 26.31 -13.82
N PRO A 340 -6.13 25.44 -14.41
CA PRO A 340 -6.95 25.79 -15.58
C PRO A 340 -8.01 26.86 -15.33
N ALA A 341 -8.53 26.97 -14.10
CA ALA A 341 -9.57 27.95 -13.76
C ALA A 341 -9.02 29.39 -13.73
N GLU A 342 -7.77 29.55 -13.28
CA GLU A 342 -7.06 30.83 -13.18
C GLU A 342 -6.14 31.10 -14.37
N ASP A 343 -6.03 30.15 -15.30
CA ASP A 343 -5.11 30.15 -16.44
C ASP A 343 -3.66 30.53 -16.04
N SER A 344 -3.21 30.01 -14.88
CA SER A 344 -1.97 30.49 -14.23
C SER A 344 -1.14 29.36 -13.62
N CYS A 345 0.17 29.59 -13.51
CA CYS A 345 1.13 28.60 -13.00
C CYS A 345 1.66 28.96 -11.61
N TYR A 346 1.39 28.10 -10.62
CA TYR A 346 1.81 28.32 -9.24
C TYR A 346 2.89 27.34 -8.80
N ARG A 347 3.75 27.78 -7.87
CA ARG A 347 4.86 26.97 -7.35
C ARG A 347 4.32 25.88 -6.42
N ILE A 348 4.79 24.65 -6.60
CA ILE A 348 4.45 23.53 -5.70
C ILE A 348 4.88 23.87 -4.26
N GLY A 349 3.99 23.65 -3.30
CA GLY A 349 4.20 23.98 -1.89
C GLY A 349 3.95 25.45 -1.52
N SER A 350 3.69 26.33 -2.49
CA SER A 350 3.20 27.68 -2.19
C SER A 350 1.68 27.66 -1.98
N GLN A 351 1.14 28.69 -1.30
CA GLN A 351 -0.31 28.82 -1.14
C GLN A 351 -1.03 28.94 -2.50
N GLY A 352 -0.51 29.75 -3.42
CA GLY A 352 -1.12 29.91 -4.75
C GLY A 352 -2.60 30.35 -4.67
N PRO A 353 -3.51 29.77 -5.48
CA PRO A 353 -4.95 30.04 -5.40
C PRO A 353 -5.64 29.27 -4.26
N CYS A 354 -4.91 28.49 -3.48
CA CYS A 354 -5.48 27.64 -2.45
C CYS A 354 -5.89 28.43 -1.20
N ALA A 355 -6.87 27.87 -0.48
CA ALA A 355 -7.34 28.43 0.77
C ALA A 355 -6.21 28.50 1.83
N LEU A 356 -6.43 29.28 2.88
CA LEU A 356 -5.49 29.37 3.99
C LEU A 356 -5.19 27.98 4.57
N HIS A 357 -3.91 27.68 4.84
CA HIS A 357 -3.38 26.35 5.27
C HIS A 357 -3.38 25.24 4.20
N GLN A 358 -3.73 25.57 2.97
CA GLN A 358 -3.54 24.69 1.82
C GLN A 358 -2.38 25.18 0.96
N VAL A 359 -1.78 24.24 0.24
CA VAL A 359 -0.67 24.47 -0.67
C VAL A 359 -0.91 23.75 -1.99
N VAL A 360 -0.26 24.26 -3.03
CA VAL A 360 -0.27 23.67 -4.37
C VAL A 360 0.44 22.32 -4.36
N ILE A 361 -0.28 21.28 -4.78
CA ILE A 361 0.18 19.89 -4.89
C ILE A 361 -0.13 19.32 -6.27
N PHE A 362 0.48 18.18 -6.59
CA PHE A 362 0.14 17.41 -7.78
C PHE A 362 -1.28 16.83 -7.67
N ASP A 363 -1.96 16.70 -8.80
CA ASP A 363 -3.17 15.91 -8.92
C ASP A 363 -2.89 14.42 -8.65
N PHE A 364 -3.21 13.96 -7.44
CA PHE A 364 -3.05 12.56 -7.01
C PHE A 364 -4.09 11.61 -7.59
N THR A 365 -5.12 12.10 -8.27
CA THR A 365 -6.09 11.25 -8.96
C THR A 365 -5.53 10.71 -10.29
N ALA A 366 -4.52 11.39 -10.86
CA ALA A 366 -3.74 10.89 -11.99
C ALA A 366 -2.76 9.79 -11.52
N ARG A 367 -2.74 8.64 -12.20
CA ARG A 367 -1.82 7.54 -11.88
C ARG A 367 -0.54 7.70 -12.70
N PRO A 368 0.64 8.00 -12.09
CA PRO A 368 1.85 8.25 -12.85
C PRO A 368 2.31 7.09 -13.73
N SER A 369 1.96 5.85 -13.36
CA SER A 369 2.29 4.64 -14.14
C SER A 369 1.43 4.43 -15.38
N ILE A 370 0.28 5.10 -15.49
CA ILE A 370 -0.69 4.92 -16.58
C ILE A 370 -0.86 6.21 -17.36
N ASP A 371 -1.15 7.31 -16.67
CA ASP A 371 -1.44 8.62 -17.28
C ASP A 371 -0.18 9.49 -17.43
N GLY A 372 0.89 9.15 -16.70
CA GLY A 372 2.08 9.97 -16.59
C GLY A 372 1.93 11.10 -15.56
N ILE A 373 2.85 12.06 -15.61
CA ILE A 373 2.85 13.20 -14.70
C ILE A 373 1.72 14.15 -15.12
N SER A 374 0.83 14.46 -14.19
CA SER A 374 -0.16 15.51 -14.36
C SER A 374 0.48 16.87 -14.05
N TYR A 375 0.32 17.82 -14.96
CA TYR A 375 0.65 19.22 -14.79
C TYR A 375 -0.52 20.04 -14.23
N ASN A 376 -1.68 19.40 -14.01
CA ASN A 376 -2.81 19.99 -13.30
C ASN A 376 -2.47 20.18 -11.83
N GLY A 377 -2.54 21.42 -11.36
CA GLY A 377 -2.35 21.79 -9.96
C GLY A 377 -3.63 21.59 -9.16
N MET A 378 -3.48 21.03 -7.97
CA MET A 378 -4.58 20.87 -7.01
C MET A 378 -4.20 21.53 -5.68
N CYS A 379 -5.20 21.86 -4.88
CA CYS A 379 -5.01 22.34 -3.51
C CYS A 379 -5.07 21.18 -2.52
N GLY A 380 -4.10 21.11 -1.61
CA GLY A 380 -4.05 20.08 -0.56
C GLY A 380 -3.46 20.64 0.73
N CYS A 381 -3.51 19.87 1.80
CA CYS A 381 -3.09 20.35 3.11
C CYS A 381 -1.58 20.60 3.22
N SER A 382 -1.23 21.68 3.91
CA SER A 382 0.16 21.95 4.33
C SER A 382 0.54 20.96 5.45
N GLY A 383 1.21 19.85 5.12
CA GLY A 383 1.72 18.89 6.11
C GLY A 383 1.78 17.44 5.63
N VAL A 384 2.12 16.52 6.54
CA VAL A 384 2.12 15.07 6.27
C VAL A 384 0.69 14.60 6.09
N LEU A 385 0.31 14.22 4.87
CA LEU A 385 -0.95 13.54 4.57
C LEU A 385 -1.02 12.26 5.41
N THR A 386 -1.83 12.26 6.48
CA THR A 386 -2.12 11.06 7.27
C THR A 386 -3.31 10.28 6.71
N ASN A 387 -4.16 10.92 5.90
CA ASN A 387 -5.30 10.31 5.22
C ASN A 387 -5.40 10.81 3.77
N LEU A 388 -5.96 9.96 2.90
CA LEU A 388 -6.22 10.27 1.49
C LEU A 388 -7.34 11.31 1.32
N ASP A 389 -8.14 11.55 2.37
CA ASP A 389 -9.40 12.31 2.29
C ASP A 389 -9.22 13.85 2.22
N GLN A 390 -8.01 14.37 1.99
CA GLN A 390 -7.69 15.80 1.74
C GLN A 390 -8.21 16.82 2.79
N GLN A 391 -8.78 16.37 3.91
CA GLN A 391 -9.31 17.24 4.95
C GLN A 391 -8.18 17.71 5.89
N CYS A 392 -7.98 19.03 5.97
CA CYS A 392 -6.93 19.61 6.80
C CYS A 392 -7.43 19.79 8.23
N THR A 393 -6.86 19.06 9.19
CA THR A 393 -7.08 19.34 10.62
C THR A 393 -6.26 20.57 11.00
N GLY A 394 -6.93 21.65 11.41
CA GLY A 394 -6.34 22.98 11.65
C GLY A 394 -5.40 23.13 12.85
N ASP A 395 -5.03 22.06 13.55
CA ASP A 395 -4.25 22.15 14.81
C ASP A 395 -2.72 22.30 14.61
N GLY A 396 -2.28 22.82 13.46
CA GLY A 396 -0.88 23.11 13.16
C GLY A 396 -0.45 24.57 13.35
N ALA A 397 -1.33 25.45 13.85
CA ALA A 397 -1.23 26.90 13.68
C ALA A 397 -0.09 27.63 14.43
N ASP A 398 0.63 27.01 15.38
CA ASP A 398 1.49 27.77 16.31
C ASP A 398 2.99 27.51 16.20
N LYS A 399 3.56 27.22 15.02
CA LYS A 399 5.00 27.41 14.79
C LYS A 399 5.30 27.81 13.35
N GLU A 400 5.91 28.98 13.17
CA GLU A 400 6.73 29.34 11.99
C GLU A 400 7.76 28.23 11.74
N GLN A 401 7.36 27.20 10.99
CA GLN A 401 8.21 26.09 10.57
C GLN A 401 8.76 26.43 9.20
N ASN A 402 10.07 26.24 8.99
CA ASN A 402 10.70 26.45 7.70
C ASN A 402 9.96 25.62 6.64
N ILE A 403 9.62 26.25 5.50
CA ILE A 403 8.84 25.68 4.38
C ILE A 403 9.37 24.30 3.92
N CYS A 404 10.67 24.06 4.08
CA CYS A 404 11.30 22.78 3.79
C CYS A 404 10.81 21.64 4.71
N GLU A 405 10.66 21.92 6.01
CA GLU A 405 10.20 20.95 7.02
C GLU A 405 8.70 20.65 6.88
N SER A 406 7.92 21.61 6.38
CA SER A 406 6.49 21.46 6.11
C SER A 406 6.21 20.51 4.93
N THR A 407 7.19 20.31 4.03
CA THR A 407 7.05 19.44 2.86
C THR A 407 7.37 17.99 3.23
N PRO A 408 6.41 17.04 3.17
CA PRO A 408 6.65 15.66 3.55
C PRO A 408 7.78 15.01 2.74
N GLY A 409 8.71 14.35 3.41
CA GLY A 409 9.83 13.69 2.77
C GLY A 409 10.99 14.62 2.40
N MET A 410 11.02 15.86 2.90
CA MET A 410 12.13 16.80 2.73
C MET A 410 12.82 17.09 4.07
N VAL A 411 14.10 17.46 4.02
CA VAL A 411 14.92 17.80 5.18
C VAL A 411 15.87 18.94 4.82
N GLU A 412 16.06 19.90 5.74
CA GLU A 412 16.98 21.01 5.55
C GLU A 412 18.38 20.64 6.08
N ILE A 413 19.40 20.75 5.23
CA ILE A 413 20.82 20.55 5.62
C ILE A 413 21.61 21.72 5.06
N ASN A 414 22.34 22.44 5.94
CA ASN A 414 23.15 23.61 5.57
C ASN A 414 22.38 24.69 4.77
N GLY A 415 21.11 24.95 5.11
CA GLY A 415 20.28 25.95 4.42
C GLY A 415 19.72 25.52 3.06
N GLN A 416 19.92 24.26 2.66
CA GLN A 416 19.35 23.69 1.44
C GLN A 416 18.36 22.57 1.75
N CYS A 417 17.24 22.56 1.03
CA CYS A 417 16.21 21.55 1.18
C CYS A 417 16.50 20.32 0.32
N HIS A 418 16.60 19.16 0.94
CA HIS A 418 16.91 17.89 0.28
C HIS A 418 15.80 16.86 0.48
N LYS A 419 15.55 16.03 -0.53
CA LYS A 419 14.60 14.93 -0.44
C LYS A 419 15.20 13.78 0.38
N LEU A 420 14.48 13.27 1.37
CA LEU A 420 14.80 12.02 2.06
C LEU A 420 14.80 10.85 1.08
N TYR A 421 15.61 9.83 1.36
CA TYR A 421 15.84 8.68 0.48
C TYR A 421 16.37 9.05 -0.91
N SER A 422 17.00 10.22 -1.01
CA SER A 422 17.76 10.66 -2.18
C SER A 422 19.23 10.87 -1.82
N ARG A 423 20.10 11.01 -2.83
CA ARG A 423 21.54 11.23 -2.59
C ARG A 423 21.80 12.47 -1.73
N GLY A 424 21.07 13.57 -1.95
CA GLY A 424 21.29 14.83 -1.25
C GLY A 424 22.78 15.25 -1.25
N PRO A 425 23.30 15.78 -0.13
CA PRO A 425 24.71 16.08 0.06
C PRO A 425 25.57 14.83 0.37
N CYS A 426 25.00 13.62 0.39
CA CYS A 426 25.74 12.40 0.72
C CYS A 426 26.66 11.93 -0.41
N GLY A 427 27.65 11.10 -0.04
CA GLY A 427 28.61 10.52 -0.97
C GLY A 427 27.99 9.55 -1.99
N ALA A 428 28.82 9.08 -2.93
CA ALA A 428 28.41 8.05 -3.89
C ALA A 428 28.00 6.75 -3.16
N GLY A 429 26.88 6.14 -3.57
CA GLY A 429 26.32 4.96 -2.92
C GLY A 429 25.53 5.23 -1.63
N GLN A 430 25.43 6.49 -1.19
CA GLN A 430 24.68 6.89 -0.01
C GLN A 430 23.37 7.60 -0.35
N TRP A 431 22.52 7.72 0.66
CA TRP A 431 21.30 8.53 0.65
C TRP A 431 20.96 9.08 2.05
N LEU A 432 20.06 10.06 2.12
CA LEU A 432 19.59 10.67 3.36
C LEU A 432 18.50 9.83 4.02
N GLU A 433 18.71 9.43 5.27
CA GLU A 433 17.70 8.78 6.12
C GLU A 433 17.36 9.67 7.33
N PRO A 434 16.07 9.79 7.74
CA PRO A 434 15.70 10.63 8.89
C PRO A 434 16.23 10.07 10.23
N LEU A 435 16.78 10.93 11.10
CA LEU A 435 17.16 10.54 12.46
C LEU A 435 15.92 10.48 13.37
N LYS A 436 15.74 9.34 14.05
CA LYS A 436 14.75 9.21 15.13
C LYS A 436 15.29 9.98 16.36
N SER A 437 14.58 11.02 16.81
CA SER A 437 15.02 11.88 17.91
C SER A 437 15.30 11.10 19.19
N GLN A 438 16.54 11.15 19.69
CA GLN A 438 16.89 10.73 21.04
C GLN A 438 16.68 11.93 21.98
N THR A 439 15.88 11.72 23.02
CA THR A 439 15.58 12.73 24.04
C THR A 439 16.76 12.88 25.00
N THR A 440 17.30 14.09 25.12
CA THR A 440 18.22 14.44 26.21
C THR A 440 17.60 15.60 26.98
N ASN A 441 17.36 15.37 28.28
CA ASN A 441 17.00 16.34 29.34
C ASN A 441 15.85 17.32 29.09
N GLY A 442 14.65 16.92 29.53
CA GLY A 442 13.93 17.67 30.58
C GLY A 442 13.11 18.93 30.23
N THR A 443 13.22 19.52 29.04
CA THR A 443 12.34 20.63 28.65
C THR A 443 11.64 20.35 27.33
N SER A 444 10.34 20.07 27.44
CA SER A 444 9.41 19.80 26.35
C SER A 444 9.10 21.07 25.58
N ILE A 445 9.97 21.45 24.64
CA ILE A 445 9.60 22.31 23.53
C ILE A 445 9.84 21.50 22.27
N LEU A 446 8.74 21.23 21.55
CA LEU A 446 8.68 20.58 20.25
C LEU A 446 9.74 21.14 19.29
N VAL A 447 10.90 20.51 19.27
CA VAL A 447 11.94 20.70 18.25
C VAL A 447 12.23 19.29 17.76
N HIS A 448 11.42 18.82 16.80
CA HIS A 448 11.88 17.79 15.88
C HIS A 448 13.04 18.44 15.14
N ALA A 449 14.26 18.34 15.67
CA ALA A 449 15.43 18.72 14.93
C ALA A 449 15.51 17.75 13.74
N SER A 450 15.02 18.23 12.60
CA SER A 450 14.95 17.63 11.27
C SER A 450 16.34 17.29 10.77
N ARG A 451 17.00 16.36 11.45
CA ARG A 451 18.35 15.93 11.11
C ARG A 451 18.23 14.61 10.35
N ALA A 452 18.83 14.56 9.18
CA ALA A 452 19.03 13.32 8.43
C ALA A 452 20.49 12.88 8.53
N LYS A 453 20.72 11.58 8.41
CA LYS A 453 22.06 10.99 8.35
C LYS A 453 22.27 10.36 6.98
N CYS A 454 23.50 10.46 6.46
CA CYS A 454 23.92 9.72 5.29
C CYS A 454 24.15 8.24 5.64
N VAL A 455 23.43 7.35 4.97
CA VAL A 455 23.58 5.90 5.12
C VAL A 455 23.75 5.25 3.74
N CYS A 456 24.33 4.04 3.68
CA CYS A 456 24.41 3.31 2.41
C CYS A 456 23.02 2.99 1.88
N ARG A 457 22.84 3.09 0.57
CA ARG A 457 21.60 2.69 -0.10
C ARG A 457 21.37 1.19 0.09
N PRO A 458 20.11 0.71 0.06
CA PRO A 458 19.82 -0.71 0.01
C PRO A 458 20.64 -1.41 -1.10
N GLY A 459 21.33 -2.50 -0.75
CA GLY A 459 22.24 -3.24 -1.65
C GLY A 459 23.69 -2.77 -1.67
N TYR A 460 24.00 -1.57 -1.16
CA TYR A 460 25.38 -1.12 -0.97
C TYR A 460 25.85 -1.51 0.44
N THR A 461 27.08 -2.00 0.56
CA THR A 461 27.69 -2.33 1.85
C THR A 461 28.68 -1.26 2.27
N PRO A 462 28.74 -0.87 3.54
CA PRO A 462 29.82 -0.01 4.04
C PRO A 462 31.18 -0.67 3.75
N SER A 463 32.10 0.03 3.10
CA SER A 463 33.51 -0.37 3.09
C SER A 463 34.19 0.16 4.36
N GLU A 464 35.20 -0.57 4.85
CA GLU A 464 36.03 -0.13 5.97
C GLU A 464 36.52 1.30 5.77
N SER A 465 36.47 2.07 6.87
CA SER A 465 36.73 3.51 6.87
C SER A 465 38.12 3.83 6.35
N ASP A 466 38.20 4.74 5.40
CA ASP A 466 39.48 5.36 5.05
C ASP A 466 39.99 6.20 6.24
N GLN A 467 41.30 6.45 6.34
CA GLN A 467 41.96 7.15 7.47
C GLN A 467 41.40 8.57 7.76
N ARG A 468 40.49 9.08 6.92
CA ARG A 468 39.78 10.35 7.09
C ARG A 468 38.35 10.21 7.64
N GLY A 469 37.95 9.04 8.14
CA GLY A 469 36.65 8.84 8.78
C GLY A 469 35.43 8.95 7.85
N MET A 470 35.64 8.98 6.53
CA MET A 470 34.56 9.00 5.55
C MET A 470 34.10 7.57 5.28
N SER A 471 32.84 7.27 5.62
CA SER A 471 32.22 5.98 5.29
C SER A 471 31.97 5.92 3.79
N ASN A 472 32.69 5.05 3.08
CA ASN A 472 32.44 4.78 1.66
C ASN A 472 31.46 3.61 1.52
N CYS A 473 30.61 3.62 0.49
CA CYS A 473 29.66 2.55 0.23
C CYS A 473 30.06 1.82 -1.05
N SER A 474 30.33 0.51 -0.95
CA SER A 474 30.69 -0.32 -2.09
C SER A 474 29.44 -0.80 -2.83
N ALA A 475 29.46 -0.71 -4.16
CA ALA A 475 28.40 -1.26 -4.99
C ALA A 475 28.36 -2.80 -4.90
N PRO A 476 27.21 -3.45 -5.14
CA PRO A 476 27.10 -4.90 -5.18
C PRO A 476 28.14 -5.58 -6.08
N SER A 477 28.51 -4.94 -7.20
CA SER A 477 29.51 -5.44 -8.14
C SER A 477 30.92 -5.53 -7.53
N VAL A 478 31.27 -4.66 -6.59
CA VAL A 478 32.57 -4.69 -5.89
C VAL A 478 32.60 -5.85 -4.89
N SER A 479 31.50 -6.07 -4.18
CA SER A 479 31.35 -7.23 -3.28
C SER A 479 31.40 -8.54 -4.06
N LEU A 480 30.75 -8.60 -5.23
CA LEU A 480 30.86 -9.73 -6.17
C LEU A 480 32.29 -9.91 -6.69
N ALA A 481 32.98 -8.84 -7.09
CA ALA A 481 34.36 -8.91 -7.57
C ALA A 481 35.32 -9.40 -6.48
N ARG A 482 35.18 -8.93 -5.23
CA ARG A 482 35.94 -9.45 -4.08
C ARG A 482 35.64 -10.92 -3.82
N TYR A 483 34.37 -11.30 -3.85
CA TYR A 483 33.97 -12.70 -3.70
C TYR A 483 34.63 -13.57 -4.77
N LEU A 484 34.51 -13.21 -6.05
CA LEU A 484 35.13 -13.93 -7.17
C LEU A 484 36.67 -13.96 -7.09
N THR A 485 37.28 -12.91 -6.56
CA THR A 485 38.74 -12.84 -6.39
C THR A 485 39.20 -13.73 -5.23
N ASN A 486 38.46 -13.77 -4.11
CA ASN A 486 38.73 -14.67 -3.00
C ASN A 486 38.51 -16.13 -3.41
N GLU A 487 37.44 -16.45 -4.14
CA GLU A 487 37.23 -17.79 -4.72
C GLU A 487 38.39 -18.17 -5.66
N ARG A 488 38.85 -17.23 -6.50
CA ARG A 488 40.00 -17.46 -7.38
C ARG A 488 41.30 -17.69 -6.60
N LEU A 489 41.54 -16.97 -5.50
CA LEU A 489 42.70 -17.18 -4.63
C LEU A 489 42.62 -18.52 -3.89
N ASN A 490 41.45 -18.90 -3.39
CA ASN A 490 41.22 -20.19 -2.74
C ASN A 490 41.39 -21.36 -3.73
N SER A 491 40.94 -21.18 -4.99
CA SER A 491 41.14 -22.18 -6.04
C SER A 491 42.61 -22.31 -6.49
N LYS A 492 43.42 -21.24 -6.39
CA LYS A 492 44.88 -21.36 -6.56
C LYS A 492 45.53 -22.13 -5.42
N PHE A 493 45.07 -21.94 -4.19
CA PHE A 493 45.51 -22.73 -3.04
C PHE A 493 45.22 -24.24 -3.24
N LEU A 494 44.11 -24.58 -3.91
CA LEU A 494 43.78 -25.96 -4.27
C LEU A 494 44.63 -26.52 -5.43
N ASN A 495 45.10 -25.67 -6.35
CA ASN A 495 45.98 -26.11 -7.44
C ASN A 495 47.45 -26.28 -7.01
N ASP A 496 47.95 -25.46 -6.09
CA ASP A 496 49.31 -25.60 -5.56
C ASP A 496 49.48 -26.84 -4.66
N LEU A 497 48.39 -27.33 -4.06
CA LEU A 497 48.36 -28.60 -3.33
C LEU A 497 48.50 -29.83 -4.25
N HIS A 498 48.25 -29.72 -5.55
CA HIS A 498 48.27 -30.85 -6.48
C HIS A 498 49.53 -30.95 -7.36
N LEU A 499 50.51 -30.06 -7.22
CA LEU A 499 51.77 -30.10 -7.98
C LEU A 499 53.04 -30.26 -7.10
N GLY A 500 52.88 -30.55 -5.81
CA GLY A 500 53.99 -30.79 -4.87
C GLY A 500 54.39 -32.26 -4.69
N GLY A 501 54.24 -33.12 -5.69
CA GLY A 501 54.36 -34.58 -5.52
C GLY A 501 55.07 -35.31 -6.64
N THR A 502 56.29 -34.91 -7.03
CA THR A 502 57.26 -35.78 -7.72
C THR A 502 58.68 -35.23 -7.58
N THR A 503 59.43 -35.75 -6.59
CA THR A 503 60.88 -36.00 -6.68
C THR A 503 61.17 -37.28 -5.93
#